data_AF-A0A964QHP7-F1
#
_entry.id   AF-A0A964QHP7-F1
#
_cell.length_a   1.000
_cell.length_b   1.000
_cell.length_c   1.000
_cell.angle_alpha   90.00
_cell.angle_beta   90.00
_cell.angle_gamma   90.00
#
_symmetry.space_group_name_H-M   'P 1'
#
loop_
_entity.id
_entity.type
_entity.pdbx_description
1 polymer ?
#
loop_
_entity_poly.entity_id
_entity_poly.type
_entity_poly.pdbx_seq_one_letter_code
_entity_poly.pdbx_strand_id
1 'polypeptide(L)'
;MNLLAFIIGIAIPLALGYLTLLLLERKSPVLGPVERWFYALVLGPTAFALLAFVLHILGLTKLNLFGFLLPSIVVLIALLALAKRTHAFAARLYQPAFREGIPLPKFIKISIILLCVWTGIKILAGSIDLISVPTYWDDSFNNWNMRGKMFYVTEMLTLEIPIGNGMIQNAGGVGSYPSTVPLLKTWLSTLRGSWEEPLVNSLHLIWFIGLLGSFFFGLRRRMSPLLSLGGTCFLVSLPLLLIQATNPYADIFMASHLLVAILCLTSLASQRDPEKSRTWITLFGLSLGLLFFTKNEATVLYAPLLTLMLLRVLFEKKRTGILSGEQARRLFGLSLLLAMILAAPWLLFKWSQGLTFGNAKSVSGLSIVFSPLALKAIWYHLTREPNWLLLPLLLPLAIVLSGKKALRLPDGILTVFLILVISAQFFIFTFTPLAPEAIMQTGLSRGLLHVMP
;
A
#
# COMPACT_ATOMS: atom_id res chain seq x y z
N MET A 1 -14.91 7.36 -20.82
CA MET A 1 -14.91 7.14 -19.36
C MET A 1 -16.11 7.85 -18.75
N ASN A 2 -16.96 7.13 -18.02
CA ASN A 2 -18.06 7.74 -17.27
C ASN A 2 -17.52 8.45 -16.01
N LEU A 3 -17.34 9.78 -16.11
CA LEU A 3 -16.76 10.59 -15.03
C LEU A 3 -17.60 10.58 -13.75
N LEU A 4 -18.93 10.50 -13.87
CA LEU A 4 -19.83 10.47 -12.71
C LEU A 4 -19.65 9.18 -11.90
N ALA A 5 -19.63 8.02 -12.58
CA ALA A 5 -19.37 6.73 -11.94
C ALA A 5 -18.00 6.70 -11.25
N PHE A 6 -16.98 7.31 -11.88
CA PHE A 6 -15.66 7.45 -11.28
C PHE A 6 -15.68 8.29 -10.00
N ILE A 7 -16.26 9.50 -10.05
CA ILE A 7 -16.30 10.42 -8.90
C ILE A 7 -17.03 9.77 -7.72
N ILE A 8 -18.22 9.20 -7.95
CA ILE A 8 -19.00 8.50 -6.91
C ILE A 8 -18.21 7.29 -6.39
N GLY A 9 -17.60 6.54 -7.31
CA GLY A 9 -16.84 5.33 -7.02
C GLY A 9 -15.66 5.55 -6.09
N ILE A 10 -15.01 6.72 -6.18
CA ILE A 10 -13.91 7.11 -5.29
C ILE A 10 -14.41 7.83 -4.04
N ALA A 11 -15.47 8.64 -4.12
CA ALA A 11 -15.96 9.45 -3.01
C ALA A 11 -16.37 8.62 -1.78
N ILE A 12 -17.07 7.50 -1.98
CA ILE A 12 -17.54 6.65 -0.87
C ILE A 12 -16.36 6.00 -0.12
N PRO A 13 -15.44 5.25 -0.77
CA PRO A 13 -14.28 4.70 -0.09
C PRO A 13 -13.42 5.77 0.58
N LEU A 14 -13.25 6.93 -0.07
CA LEU A 14 -12.48 8.04 0.45
C LEU A 14 -13.11 8.62 1.72
N ALA A 15 -14.43 8.82 1.74
CA ALA A 15 -15.15 9.29 2.92
C ALA A 15 -15.06 8.28 4.09
N LEU A 16 -15.18 6.99 3.81
CA LEU A 16 -14.98 5.92 4.81
C LEU A 16 -13.59 5.98 5.41
N GLY A 17 -12.54 6.05 4.57
CA GLY A 17 -11.16 6.18 5.02
C GLY A 17 -10.93 7.45 5.86
N TYR A 18 -11.42 8.59 5.38
CA TYR A 18 -11.21 9.88 6.03
C TYR A 18 -11.88 9.96 7.41
N LEU A 19 -13.13 9.50 7.53
CA LEU A 19 -13.85 9.47 8.81
C LEU A 19 -13.24 8.47 9.79
N THR A 20 -12.79 7.31 9.29
CA THR A 20 -12.07 6.33 10.10
C THR A 20 -10.82 6.96 10.70
N LEU A 21 -10.00 7.65 9.89
CA LEU A 21 -8.80 8.34 10.36
C LEU A 21 -9.13 9.41 11.42
N LEU A 22 -10.13 10.26 11.18
CA LEU A 22 -10.58 11.26 12.16
C LEU A 22 -10.99 10.63 13.50
N LEU A 23 -11.73 9.52 13.45
CA LEU A 23 -12.22 8.81 14.62
C LEU A 23 -11.13 8.06 15.41
N LEU A 24 -10.04 7.69 14.75
CA LEU A 24 -8.88 7.10 15.41
C LEU A 24 -7.99 8.18 16.04
N GLU A 25 -7.89 9.35 15.43
CA GLU A 25 -7.15 10.50 15.96
C GLU A 25 -7.84 11.18 17.15
N ARG A 26 -9.18 11.29 17.12
CA ARG A 26 -10.01 11.90 18.17
C ARG A 26 -9.46 13.24 18.68
N LYS A 27 -9.02 13.26 19.94
CA LYS A 27 -8.53 14.44 20.67
C LYS A 27 -7.03 14.68 20.47
N SER A 28 -6.31 13.71 19.87
CA SER A 28 -4.86 13.75 19.69
C SER A 28 -4.52 13.64 18.20
N PRO A 29 -4.89 14.66 17.40
CA PRO A 29 -4.62 14.67 15.97
C PRO A 29 -3.12 14.67 15.70
N VAL A 30 -2.74 13.89 14.69
CA VAL A 30 -1.35 13.73 14.24
C VAL A 30 -1.18 14.00 12.75
N LEU A 31 -2.23 13.82 11.95
CA LEU A 31 -2.27 14.08 10.50
C LEU A 31 -2.83 15.47 10.20
N GLY A 32 -2.20 16.16 9.25
CA GLY A 32 -2.79 17.38 8.67
C GLY A 32 -4.04 17.05 7.83
N PRO A 33 -4.89 18.04 7.48
CA PRO A 33 -6.13 17.78 6.77
C PRO A 33 -5.90 17.20 5.38
N VAL A 34 -4.89 17.71 4.68
CA VAL A 34 -4.49 17.26 3.34
C VAL A 34 -3.79 15.90 3.40
N GLU A 35 -2.91 15.68 4.37
CA GLU A 35 -2.25 14.39 4.59
C GLU A 35 -3.28 13.28 4.86
N ARG A 36 -4.34 13.59 5.62
CA ARG A 36 -5.45 12.68 5.88
C ARG A 36 -6.20 12.28 4.61
N TRP A 37 -6.37 13.19 3.64
CA TRP A 37 -6.94 12.83 2.34
C TRP A 37 -6.07 11.80 1.61
N PHE A 38 -4.76 12.00 1.57
CA PHE A 38 -3.85 11.05 0.90
C PHE A 38 -3.83 9.69 1.61
N TYR A 39 -3.83 9.66 2.94
CA TYR A 39 -3.95 8.40 3.69
C TYR A 39 -5.30 7.72 3.44
N ALA A 40 -6.39 8.50 3.34
CA ALA A 40 -7.72 7.99 3.05
C ALA A 40 -7.86 7.48 1.61
N LEU A 41 -7.17 8.07 0.62
CA LEU A 41 -7.09 7.56 -0.75
C LEU A 41 -6.43 6.18 -0.83
N VAL A 42 -5.53 5.88 0.11
CA VAL A 42 -4.87 4.57 0.19
C VAL A 42 -5.71 3.57 0.99
N LEU A 43 -6.04 3.91 2.24
CA LEU A 43 -6.67 2.98 3.18
C LEU A 43 -8.18 2.81 2.97
N GLY A 44 -8.86 3.86 2.49
CA GLY A 44 -10.31 3.88 2.28
C GLY A 44 -10.80 2.83 1.27
N PRO A 45 -10.21 2.73 0.06
CA PRO A 45 -10.53 1.68 -0.90
C PRO A 45 -10.41 0.26 -0.34
N THR A 46 -9.36 -0.02 0.44
CA THR A 46 -9.17 -1.34 1.06
C THR A 46 -10.20 -1.62 2.14
N ALA A 47 -10.53 -0.63 2.99
CA ALA A 47 -11.58 -0.78 3.99
C ALA A 47 -12.97 -1.00 3.35
N PHE A 48 -13.27 -0.28 2.27
CA PHE A 48 -14.49 -0.46 1.49
C PHE A 48 -14.57 -1.86 0.87
N ALA A 49 -13.50 -2.31 0.23
CA ALA A 49 -13.45 -3.64 -0.36
C ALA A 49 -13.54 -4.74 0.70
N LEU A 50 -12.90 -4.56 1.86
CA LEU A 50 -12.97 -5.49 2.99
C LEU A 50 -14.40 -5.59 3.53
N LEU A 51 -15.12 -4.47 3.66
CA LEU A 51 -16.52 -4.48 4.07
C LEU A 51 -17.39 -5.30 3.11
N ALA A 52 -17.27 -5.03 1.80
CA ALA A 52 -18.00 -5.77 0.77
C ALA A 52 -17.66 -7.27 0.79
N PHE A 53 -16.37 -7.59 0.93
CA PHE A 53 -15.88 -8.96 1.05
C PHE A 53 -16.49 -9.69 2.24
N VAL A 54 -16.40 -9.10 3.45
CA VAL A 54 -16.92 -9.70 4.69
C VAL A 54 -18.41 -9.99 4.59
N LEU A 55 -19.20 -9.03 4.11
CA LEU A 55 -20.65 -9.20 4.02
C LEU A 55 -21.04 -10.24 2.98
N HIS A 56 -20.28 -10.32 1.88
CA HIS A 56 -20.52 -11.32 0.86
C HIS A 56 -20.19 -12.74 1.34
N ILE A 57 -19.04 -12.96 1.98
CA ILE A 57 -18.68 -14.29 2.50
C ILE A 57 -19.59 -14.77 3.64
N LEU A 58 -20.25 -13.84 4.34
CA LEU A 58 -21.27 -14.14 5.34
C LEU A 58 -22.67 -14.39 4.72
N GLY A 59 -22.81 -14.30 3.39
CA GLY A 59 -24.07 -14.48 2.69
C GLY A 59 -25.08 -13.34 2.88
N LEU A 60 -24.64 -12.18 3.39
CA LEU A 60 -25.51 -11.04 3.68
C LEU A 60 -25.77 -10.17 2.45
N THR A 61 -24.83 -10.14 1.49
CA THR A 61 -24.96 -9.34 0.26
C THR A 61 -24.38 -10.06 -0.97
N LYS A 62 -24.88 -9.69 -2.16
CA LYS A 62 -24.26 -10.04 -3.44
C LYS A 62 -23.28 -8.95 -3.87
N LEU A 63 -22.41 -9.22 -4.84
CA LEU A 63 -21.48 -8.23 -5.41
C LEU A 63 -22.15 -7.34 -6.47
N ASN A 64 -23.29 -6.75 -6.12
CA ASN A 64 -24.06 -5.86 -6.99
C ASN A 64 -24.25 -4.48 -6.36
N LEU A 65 -24.97 -3.58 -7.03
CA LEU A 65 -25.01 -2.15 -6.67
C LEU A 65 -25.45 -1.96 -5.21
N PHE A 66 -26.52 -2.64 -4.82
CA PHE A 66 -27.06 -2.55 -3.46
C PHE A 66 -26.16 -3.23 -2.44
N GLY A 67 -25.54 -4.36 -2.79
CA GLY A 67 -24.63 -5.07 -1.91
C GLY A 67 -23.34 -4.30 -1.57
N PHE A 68 -22.87 -3.44 -2.48
CA PHE A 68 -21.80 -2.49 -2.18
C PHE A 68 -22.30 -1.23 -1.47
N LEU A 69 -23.39 -0.63 -1.97
CA LEU A 69 -23.82 0.71 -1.58
C LEU A 69 -24.48 0.74 -0.20
N LEU A 70 -25.44 -0.13 0.08
CA LEU A 70 -26.23 -0.08 1.32
C LEU A 70 -25.36 -0.24 2.58
N PRO A 71 -24.48 -1.27 2.67
CA PRO A 71 -23.66 -1.40 3.86
C PRO A 71 -22.66 -0.27 4.03
N SER A 72 -22.12 0.23 2.92
CA SER A 72 -21.19 1.36 2.93
C SER A 72 -21.86 2.64 3.44
N ILE A 73 -23.11 2.90 3.04
CA ILE A 73 -23.89 4.03 3.56
C ILE A 73 -24.17 3.85 5.06
N VAL A 74 -24.58 2.65 5.50
CA VAL A 74 -24.85 2.37 6.92
C VAL A 74 -23.59 2.62 7.77
N VAL A 75 -22.43 2.11 7.34
CA VAL A 75 -21.16 2.35 8.02
C VAL A 75 -20.79 3.82 7.98
N LEU A 76 -20.99 4.51 6.85
CA LEU A 76 -20.69 5.94 6.74
C LEU A 76 -21.54 6.79 7.70
N ILE A 77 -22.84 6.51 7.80
CA ILE A 77 -23.75 7.15 8.76
C ILE A 77 -23.30 6.88 10.20
N ALA A 78 -22.96 5.64 10.52
CA ALA A 78 -22.45 5.28 11.85
C ALA A 78 -21.14 6.02 12.19
N LEU A 79 -20.19 6.09 11.25
CA LEU A 79 -18.95 6.83 11.42
C LEU A 79 -19.19 8.33 11.56
N LEU A 80 -20.11 8.93 10.79
CA LEU A 80 -20.49 10.33 10.91
C LEU A 80 -21.12 10.64 12.27
N ALA A 81 -22.06 9.80 12.71
CA ALA A 81 -22.72 9.94 14.00
C ALA A 81 -21.70 9.83 15.15
N LEU A 82 -20.79 8.85 15.07
CA LEU A 82 -19.72 8.68 16.04
C LEU A 82 -18.73 9.85 16.02
N ALA A 83 -18.38 10.36 14.84
CA ALA A 83 -17.44 11.49 14.70
C ALA A 83 -18.03 12.76 15.29
N LYS A 84 -19.34 12.99 15.11
CA LYS A 84 -20.09 14.07 15.74
C LYS A 84 -20.13 13.91 17.26
N ARG A 85 -20.52 12.73 17.76
CA ARG A 85 -20.63 12.44 19.20
C ARG A 85 -19.29 12.54 19.95
N THR A 86 -18.19 12.17 19.29
CA THR A 86 -16.85 12.19 19.90
C THR A 86 -16.09 13.50 19.64
N HIS A 87 -16.73 14.48 18.99
CA HIS A 87 -16.10 15.74 18.57
C HIS A 87 -14.84 15.54 17.70
N ALA A 88 -14.74 14.43 16.97
CA ALA A 88 -13.58 14.12 16.14
C ALA A 88 -13.33 15.15 15.03
N PHE A 89 -14.35 15.92 14.63
CA PHE A 89 -14.18 17.00 13.66
C PHE A 89 -13.28 18.14 14.12
N ALA A 90 -13.03 18.29 15.43
CA ALA A 90 -12.04 19.24 15.93
C ALA A 90 -10.61 18.93 15.42
N ALA A 91 -10.30 17.66 15.13
CA ALA A 91 -9.03 17.24 14.54
C ALA A 91 -8.78 17.83 13.14
N ARG A 92 -9.81 18.32 12.45
CA ARG A 92 -9.68 18.93 11.11
C ARG A 92 -8.88 20.22 11.10
N LEU A 93 -8.76 20.90 12.25
CA LEU A 93 -8.03 22.17 12.35
C LEU A 93 -6.55 21.95 12.68
N TYR A 94 -6.13 20.71 12.94
CA TYR A 94 -4.75 20.42 13.28
C TYR A 94 -3.82 20.64 12.09
N GLN A 95 -2.79 21.45 12.31
CA GLN A 95 -1.67 21.61 11.38
C GLN A 95 -0.42 20.98 12.00
N PRO A 96 0.17 19.94 11.38
CA PRO A 96 1.41 19.39 11.87
C PRO A 96 2.52 20.43 11.73
N ALA A 97 3.43 20.46 12.70
CA ALA A 97 4.61 21.30 12.62
C ALA A 97 5.51 20.80 11.48
N PHE A 98 5.55 21.55 10.39
CA PHE A 98 6.48 21.28 9.31
C PHE A 98 7.76 22.07 9.52
N ARG A 99 8.90 21.49 9.13
CA ARG A 99 10.16 22.23 9.14
C ARG A 99 10.12 23.33 8.08
N GLU A 100 10.43 24.55 8.50
CA GLU A 100 10.77 25.63 7.59
C GLU A 100 12.05 25.28 6.84
N GLY A 101 12.08 25.64 5.56
CA GLY A 101 13.17 25.27 4.68
C GLY A 101 14.34 26.22 4.79
N ILE A 102 15.55 25.68 4.66
CA ILE A 102 16.72 26.50 4.32
C ILE A 102 16.43 27.17 2.97
N PRO A 103 16.69 28.49 2.82
CA PRO A 103 16.52 29.17 1.55
C PRO A 103 17.40 28.51 0.49
N LEU A 104 16.78 27.92 -0.53
CA LEU A 104 17.50 27.33 -1.65
C LEU A 104 17.94 28.41 -2.65
N PRO A 105 19.12 28.26 -3.28
CA PRO A 105 19.53 29.08 -4.42
C PRO A 105 18.47 29.10 -5.53
N LYS A 106 18.31 30.24 -6.22
CA LYS A 106 17.29 30.46 -7.25
C LYS A 106 17.32 29.38 -8.34
N PHE A 107 18.51 28.95 -8.77
CA PHE A 107 18.66 27.92 -9.80
C PHE A 107 18.11 26.55 -9.36
N ILE A 108 18.28 26.16 -8.09
CA ILE A 108 17.72 24.91 -7.55
C ILE A 108 16.19 25.00 -7.53
N LYS A 109 15.63 26.14 -7.13
CA LYS A 109 14.18 26.37 -7.15
C LYS A 109 13.60 26.21 -8.55
N ILE A 110 14.23 26.87 -9.54
CA ILE A 110 13.83 26.77 -10.95
C ILE A 110 13.94 25.31 -11.43
N SER A 111 15.03 24.63 -11.10
CA SER A 111 15.24 23.22 -11.49
C SER A 111 14.14 22.31 -10.92
N ILE A 112 13.79 22.47 -9.64
CA ILE A 112 12.70 21.71 -9.01
C ILE A 112 11.36 22.02 -9.69
N ILE A 113 11.08 23.29 -10.02
CA ILE A 113 9.84 23.66 -10.71
C ILE A 113 9.78 23.01 -12.09
N LEU A 114 10.86 23.06 -12.87
CA LEU A 114 10.93 22.40 -14.18
C LEU A 114 10.75 20.88 -14.06
N LEU A 115 11.36 20.27 -13.04
CA LEU A 115 11.16 18.85 -12.72
C LEU A 115 9.71 18.54 -12.35
N CYS A 116 9.03 19.40 -11.59
CA CYS A 116 7.61 19.25 -11.27
C CYS A 116 6.74 19.31 -12.53
N VAL A 117 7.00 20.26 -13.43
CA VAL A 117 6.27 20.38 -14.71
C VAL A 117 6.49 19.13 -15.57
N TRP A 118 7.74 18.69 -15.71
CA TRP A 118 8.07 17.47 -16.45
C TRP A 118 7.43 16.21 -15.84
N THR A 119 7.43 16.12 -14.51
CA THR A 119 6.75 15.06 -13.76
C THR A 119 5.25 15.08 -14.04
N GLY A 120 4.62 16.25 -14.05
CA GLY A 120 3.21 16.41 -14.42
C GLY A 120 2.92 15.92 -15.84
N ILE A 121 3.77 16.25 -16.81
CA ILE A 121 3.65 15.78 -18.20
C ILE A 121 3.74 14.25 -18.26
N LYS A 122 4.70 13.64 -17.57
CA LYS A 122 4.85 12.16 -17.51
C LYS A 122 3.62 11.47 -16.92
N ILE A 123 3.12 11.97 -15.80
CA ILE A 123 1.93 11.44 -15.16
C ILE A 123 0.73 11.57 -16.09
N LEU A 124 0.56 12.72 -16.75
CA LEU A 124 -0.52 12.93 -17.71
C LEU A 124 -0.43 11.98 -18.90
N ALA A 125 0.74 11.86 -19.53
CA ALA A 125 0.96 10.96 -20.66
C ALA A 125 0.67 9.50 -20.28
N GLY A 126 1.18 9.05 -19.13
CA GLY A 126 0.90 7.70 -18.63
C GLY A 126 -0.55 7.50 -18.20
N SER A 127 -1.24 8.53 -17.73
CA SER A 127 -2.68 8.47 -17.44
C SER A 127 -3.51 8.33 -18.72
N ILE A 128 -3.09 8.98 -19.80
CA ILE A 128 -3.71 8.81 -21.12
C ILE A 128 -3.53 7.37 -21.59
N ASP A 129 -2.33 6.81 -21.45
CA ASP A 129 -2.05 5.41 -21.78
C ASP A 129 -2.95 4.45 -20.99
N LEU A 130 -2.98 4.59 -19.66
CA LEU A 130 -3.79 3.78 -18.73
C LEU A 130 -5.29 3.76 -19.09
N ILE A 131 -5.81 4.87 -19.59
CA ILE A 131 -7.23 5.06 -19.90
C ILE A 131 -7.54 4.74 -21.36
N SER A 132 -6.58 4.84 -22.27
CA SER A 132 -6.81 4.67 -23.72
C SER A 132 -6.44 3.29 -24.23
N VAL A 133 -5.52 2.59 -23.55
CA VAL A 133 -5.01 1.29 -24.00
C VAL A 133 -5.68 0.16 -23.19
N PRO A 134 -6.25 -0.86 -23.85
CA PRO A 134 -6.79 -2.03 -23.16
C PRO A 134 -5.73 -2.75 -22.32
N THR A 135 -6.13 -3.39 -21.22
CA THR A 135 -5.20 -4.18 -20.42
C THR A 135 -4.68 -5.38 -21.22
N TYR A 136 -3.38 -5.41 -21.53
CA TYR A 136 -2.73 -6.50 -22.28
C TYR A 136 -1.65 -7.25 -21.50
N TRP A 137 -1.24 -6.76 -20.32
CA TRP A 137 -0.25 -7.44 -19.49
C TRP A 137 -0.87 -8.66 -18.78
N ASP A 138 -0.23 -9.82 -18.90
CA ASP A 138 -0.75 -11.11 -18.40
C ASP A 138 -1.16 -11.05 -16.92
N ASP A 139 -0.27 -10.57 -16.05
CA ASP A 139 -0.55 -10.45 -14.62
C ASP A 139 -1.74 -9.52 -14.34
N SER A 140 -1.79 -8.38 -15.02
CA SER A 140 -2.87 -7.41 -14.81
C SER A 140 -4.21 -7.89 -15.33
N PHE A 141 -4.18 -8.55 -16.49
CA PHE A 141 -5.35 -9.13 -17.12
C PHE A 141 -5.91 -10.27 -16.25
N ASN A 142 -5.09 -11.26 -15.90
CA ASN A 142 -5.54 -12.45 -15.19
C ASN A 142 -5.88 -12.16 -13.72
N ASN A 143 -4.99 -11.47 -12.98
CA ASN A 143 -5.17 -11.30 -11.54
C ASN A 143 -6.18 -10.21 -11.17
N TRP A 144 -6.29 -9.14 -11.96
CA TRP A 144 -7.03 -7.95 -11.54
C TRP A 144 -8.28 -7.73 -12.38
N ASN A 145 -8.14 -7.70 -13.71
CA ASN A 145 -9.24 -7.32 -14.61
C ASN A 145 -10.22 -8.46 -14.83
N MET A 146 -9.74 -9.66 -15.19
CA MET A 146 -10.59 -10.82 -15.40
C MET A 146 -11.37 -11.19 -14.14
N ARG A 147 -10.70 -11.21 -12.98
CA ARG A 147 -11.37 -11.42 -11.67
C ARG A 147 -12.46 -10.39 -11.40
N GLY A 148 -12.13 -9.10 -11.54
CA GLY A 148 -13.11 -8.03 -11.32
C GLY A 148 -14.32 -8.14 -12.25
N LYS A 149 -14.09 -8.54 -13.51
CA LYS A 149 -15.13 -8.74 -14.51
C LYS A 149 -15.99 -9.96 -14.19
N MET A 150 -15.39 -11.06 -13.76
CA MET A 150 -16.11 -12.25 -13.31
C MET A 150 -16.99 -11.94 -12.10
N PHE A 151 -16.48 -11.22 -11.10
CA PHE A 151 -17.27 -10.78 -9.94
C PHE A 151 -18.44 -9.88 -10.33
N TYR A 152 -18.23 -9.01 -11.33
CA TYR A 152 -19.28 -8.14 -11.85
C TYR A 152 -20.37 -8.91 -12.60
N VAL A 153 -19.99 -9.86 -13.47
CA VAL A 153 -20.96 -10.63 -14.27
C VAL A 153 -21.71 -11.66 -13.42
N THR A 154 -21.02 -12.30 -12.48
CA THR A 154 -21.60 -13.39 -11.66
C THR A 154 -22.22 -12.89 -10.35
N GLU A 155 -21.96 -11.64 -9.96
CA GLU A 155 -22.29 -11.06 -8.64
C GLU A 155 -21.77 -11.89 -7.44
N MET A 156 -20.74 -12.71 -7.64
CA MET A 156 -20.20 -13.64 -6.66
C MET A 156 -18.66 -13.61 -6.61
N LEU A 157 -18.10 -13.93 -5.44
CA LEU A 157 -16.67 -14.21 -5.30
C LEU A 157 -16.32 -15.58 -5.90
N THR A 158 -16.07 -15.62 -7.20
CA THR A 158 -15.63 -16.84 -7.90
C THR A 158 -14.13 -17.08 -7.70
N LEU A 159 -13.78 -18.29 -7.25
CA LEU A 159 -12.38 -18.72 -7.12
C LEU A 159 -11.85 -19.38 -8.40
N GLU A 160 -12.76 -19.91 -9.23
CA GLU A 160 -12.46 -20.54 -10.51
C GLU A 160 -12.59 -19.51 -11.62
N ILE A 161 -11.48 -19.22 -12.30
CA ILE A 161 -11.43 -18.23 -13.36
C ILE A 161 -11.01 -18.93 -14.66
N PRO A 162 -11.81 -18.85 -15.73
CA PRO A 162 -11.38 -19.29 -17.04
C PRO A 162 -10.23 -18.38 -17.50
N ILE A 163 -9.09 -18.97 -17.81
CA ILE A 163 -7.94 -18.25 -18.38
C ILE A 163 -8.23 -18.03 -19.87
N GLY A 164 -7.58 -17.05 -20.50
CA GLY A 164 -7.78 -16.68 -21.92
C GLY A 164 -7.55 -17.81 -22.95
N ASN A 165 -7.10 -19.00 -22.54
CA ASN A 165 -6.95 -20.20 -23.36
C ASN A 165 -8.06 -21.26 -23.15
N GLY A 166 -9.11 -20.94 -22.40
CA GLY A 166 -10.22 -21.86 -22.12
C GLY A 166 -9.92 -22.90 -21.02
N MET A 167 -8.73 -22.91 -20.43
CA MET A 167 -8.45 -23.72 -19.25
C MET A 167 -8.94 -23.01 -17.99
N ILE A 168 -9.54 -23.75 -17.06
CA ILE A 168 -9.91 -23.23 -15.74
C ILE A 168 -8.67 -23.26 -14.86
N GLN A 169 -8.21 -22.10 -14.38
CA GLN A 169 -7.19 -22.08 -13.34
C GLN A 169 -7.85 -22.44 -12.02
N ASN A 170 -7.50 -23.61 -11.48
CA ASN A 170 -7.95 -24.00 -10.15
C ASN A 170 -7.43 -23.00 -9.09
N ALA A 171 -8.17 -22.91 -7.97
CA ALA A 171 -8.08 -21.90 -6.91
C ALA A 171 -6.68 -21.60 -6.34
N GLY A 172 -5.66 -22.44 -6.58
CA GLY A 172 -4.31 -22.29 -6.01
C GLY A 172 -3.45 -21.15 -6.57
N GLY A 173 -3.66 -20.72 -7.82
CA GLY A 173 -2.88 -19.64 -8.44
C GLY A 173 -3.48 -18.26 -8.20
N VAL A 174 -4.13 -17.71 -9.23
CA VAL A 174 -4.73 -16.36 -9.26
C VAL A 174 -5.75 -16.10 -8.16
N GLY A 175 -6.50 -17.13 -7.73
CA GLY A 175 -7.48 -17.04 -6.64
C GLY A 175 -6.87 -16.74 -5.27
N SER A 176 -5.57 -17.02 -5.09
CA SER A 176 -4.87 -16.88 -3.82
C SER A 176 -4.61 -15.42 -3.42
N TYR A 177 -4.73 -14.44 -4.32
CA TYR A 177 -4.57 -13.02 -3.95
C TYR A 177 -5.81 -12.45 -3.26
N PRO A 178 -5.64 -11.52 -2.29
CA PRO A 178 -6.75 -10.76 -1.72
C PRO A 178 -7.61 -10.09 -2.80
N SER A 179 -8.91 -10.09 -2.59
CA SER A 179 -9.89 -9.63 -3.58
C SER A 179 -10.03 -8.10 -3.66
N THR A 180 -9.20 -7.30 -3.00
CA THR A 180 -9.36 -5.84 -2.94
C THR A 180 -9.38 -5.18 -4.32
N VAL A 181 -8.36 -5.42 -5.15
CA VAL A 181 -8.27 -4.80 -6.48
C VAL A 181 -9.43 -5.25 -7.36
N PRO A 182 -9.74 -6.55 -7.50
CA PRO A 182 -10.93 -7.00 -8.23
C PRO A 182 -12.24 -6.38 -7.72
N LEU A 183 -12.48 -6.36 -6.41
CA LEU A 183 -13.73 -5.82 -5.83
C LEU A 183 -13.92 -4.33 -6.11
N LEU A 184 -12.83 -3.54 -6.11
CA LEU A 184 -12.90 -2.13 -6.47
C LEU A 184 -13.21 -1.92 -7.96
N LYS A 185 -12.70 -2.79 -8.84
CA LYS A 185 -13.06 -2.80 -10.27
C LYS A 185 -14.52 -3.22 -10.49
N THR A 186 -14.98 -4.23 -9.75
CA THR A 186 -16.39 -4.67 -9.74
C THR A 186 -17.30 -3.54 -9.30
N TRP A 187 -16.93 -2.81 -8.25
CA TRP A 187 -17.69 -1.67 -7.74
C TRP A 187 -17.87 -0.58 -8.81
N LEU A 188 -16.79 -0.17 -9.48
CA LEU A 188 -16.87 0.85 -10.55
C LEU A 188 -17.70 0.37 -11.74
N SER A 189 -17.58 -0.90 -12.13
CA SER A 189 -18.38 -1.49 -13.21
C SER A 189 -19.86 -1.56 -12.85
N THR A 190 -20.15 -1.86 -11.59
CA THR A 190 -21.51 -1.93 -11.05
C THR A 190 -22.17 -0.55 -11.01
N LEU A 191 -21.45 0.49 -10.57
CA LEU A 191 -21.91 1.87 -10.64
C LEU A 191 -22.22 2.32 -12.07
N ARG A 192 -21.39 1.87 -13.02
CA ARG A 192 -21.55 2.19 -14.44
C ARG A 192 -22.70 1.42 -15.11
N GLY A 193 -22.98 0.21 -14.63
CA GLY A 193 -23.87 -0.75 -15.28
C GLY A 193 -23.23 -1.50 -16.45
N SER A 194 -21.92 -1.35 -16.68
CA SER A 194 -21.16 -2.07 -17.71
C SER A 194 -19.66 -2.11 -17.37
N TRP A 195 -18.94 -3.13 -17.84
CA TRP A 195 -17.48 -3.19 -17.72
C TRP A 195 -16.82 -2.27 -18.75
N GLU A 196 -16.12 -1.24 -18.29
CA GLU A 196 -15.30 -0.35 -19.11
C GLU A 196 -13.86 -0.34 -18.59
N GLU A 197 -12.92 -0.91 -19.35
CA GLU A 197 -11.47 -0.94 -19.03
C GLU A 197 -10.93 0.43 -18.57
N PRO A 198 -11.21 1.55 -19.27
CA PRO A 198 -10.71 2.86 -18.86
C PRO A 198 -11.17 3.28 -17.45
N LEU A 199 -12.44 3.00 -17.13
CA LEU A 199 -13.03 3.35 -15.85
C LEU A 199 -12.40 2.52 -14.72
N VAL A 200 -12.36 1.19 -14.88
CA VAL A 200 -11.83 0.31 -13.84
C VAL A 200 -10.32 0.40 -13.68
N ASN A 201 -9.58 0.85 -14.69
CA ASN A 201 -8.12 1.04 -14.58
C ASN A 201 -7.74 2.40 -13.99
N SER A 202 -8.59 3.42 -14.12
CA SER A 202 -8.33 4.77 -13.59
C SER A 202 -8.10 4.82 -12.06
N LEU A 203 -8.55 3.82 -11.31
CA LEU A 203 -8.29 3.71 -9.87
C LEU A 203 -6.79 3.55 -9.54
N HIS A 204 -5.99 2.99 -10.45
CA HIS A 204 -4.54 2.86 -10.25
C HIS A 204 -3.84 4.22 -10.20
N LEU A 205 -4.32 5.20 -10.99
CA LEU A 205 -3.86 6.58 -10.92
C LEU A 205 -4.18 7.21 -9.56
N ILE A 206 -5.36 6.92 -8.99
CA ILE A 206 -5.74 7.42 -7.67
C ILE A 206 -4.80 6.89 -6.58
N TRP A 207 -4.43 5.60 -6.65
CA TRP A 207 -3.47 5.03 -5.72
C TRP A 207 -2.07 5.59 -5.91
N PHE A 208 -1.68 5.89 -7.15
CA PHE A 208 -0.41 6.56 -7.41
C PHE A 208 -0.39 7.98 -6.82
N ILE A 209 -1.46 8.75 -6.99
CA ILE A 209 -1.62 10.06 -6.35
C ILE A 209 -1.59 9.93 -4.81
N GLY A 210 -2.25 8.91 -4.26
CA GLY A 210 -2.22 8.56 -2.84
C GLY A 210 -0.81 8.26 -2.33
N LEU A 211 -0.04 7.48 -3.10
CA LEU A 211 1.38 7.17 -2.84
C LEU A 211 2.21 8.45 -2.81
N LEU A 212 2.16 9.25 -3.89
CA LEU A 212 2.96 10.47 -4.03
C LEU A 212 2.64 11.50 -2.97
N GLY A 213 1.36 11.70 -2.65
CA GLY A 213 0.95 12.61 -1.58
C GLY A 213 1.42 12.13 -0.21
N SER A 214 1.26 10.84 0.10
CA SER A 214 1.74 10.27 1.36
C SER A 214 3.26 10.38 1.49
N PHE A 215 4.00 10.10 0.41
CA PHE A 215 5.45 10.24 0.36
C PHE A 215 5.89 11.69 0.55
N PHE A 216 5.28 12.63 -0.19
CA PHE A 216 5.54 14.06 -0.07
C PHE A 216 5.34 14.54 1.36
N PHE A 217 4.20 14.23 2.00
CA PHE A 217 3.95 14.65 3.39
C PHE A 217 4.86 13.95 4.40
N GLY A 218 5.23 12.70 4.15
CA GLY A 218 6.27 11.98 4.90
C GLY A 218 7.60 12.73 4.88
N LEU A 219 8.05 13.19 3.70
CA LEU A 219 9.24 14.02 3.55
C LEU A 219 9.07 15.40 4.20
N ARG A 220 7.91 16.04 4.08
CA ARG A 220 7.63 17.39 4.64
C ARG A 220 7.78 17.46 6.14
N ARG A 221 7.54 16.36 6.85
CA ARG A 221 7.77 16.25 8.31
C ARG A 221 9.26 16.37 8.67
N ARG A 222 10.16 16.18 7.72
CA ARG A 222 11.62 16.11 7.94
C ARG A 222 12.42 17.12 7.13
N MET A 223 11.87 17.58 6.01
CA MET A 223 12.55 18.40 4.99
C MET A 223 11.69 19.59 4.57
N SER A 224 12.31 20.56 3.87
CA SER A 224 11.62 21.73 3.33
C SER A 224 10.58 21.37 2.25
N PRO A 225 9.63 22.27 1.93
CA PRO A 225 8.66 22.05 0.85
C PRO A 225 9.30 21.70 -0.48
N LEU A 226 10.30 22.47 -0.90
CA LEU A 226 10.95 22.31 -2.19
C LEU A 226 11.75 21.00 -2.26
N LEU A 227 12.48 20.63 -1.21
CA LEU A 227 13.21 19.35 -1.20
C LEU A 227 12.25 18.17 -1.17
N SER A 228 11.11 18.28 -0.50
CA SER A 228 10.08 17.24 -0.50
C SER A 228 9.44 17.08 -1.88
N LEU A 229 9.20 18.19 -2.59
CA LEU A 229 8.77 18.17 -4.00
C LEU A 229 9.83 17.52 -4.90
N GLY A 230 11.10 17.92 -4.75
CA GLY A 230 12.22 17.35 -5.50
C GLY A 230 12.34 15.84 -5.29
N GLY A 231 12.27 15.37 -4.05
CA GLY A 231 12.26 13.94 -3.72
C GLY A 231 11.07 13.20 -4.34
N THR A 232 9.88 13.80 -4.34
CA THR A 232 8.69 13.22 -4.97
C THR A 232 8.83 13.14 -6.49
N CYS A 233 9.40 14.17 -7.13
CA CYS A 233 9.68 14.16 -8.57
C CYS A 233 10.75 13.12 -8.93
N PHE A 234 11.74 12.93 -8.06
CA PHE A 234 12.75 11.88 -8.23
C PHE A 234 12.11 10.50 -8.16
N LEU A 235 11.22 10.25 -7.20
CA LEU A 235 10.47 9.00 -7.08
C LEU A 235 9.65 8.70 -8.36
N VAL A 236 8.91 9.67 -8.88
CA VAL A 236 8.16 9.50 -10.15
C VAL A 236 9.08 9.28 -11.36
N SER A 237 10.32 9.77 -11.29
CA SER A 237 11.28 9.63 -12.37
C SER A 237 11.88 8.22 -12.46
N LEU A 238 11.62 7.34 -11.49
CA LEU A 238 11.96 5.92 -11.58
C LEU A 238 11.10 5.24 -12.67
N PRO A 239 11.68 4.78 -13.79
CA PRO A 239 10.92 4.29 -14.95
C PRO A 239 9.99 3.13 -14.58
N LEU A 240 10.47 2.16 -13.80
CA LEU A 240 9.65 1.01 -13.41
C LEU A 240 8.46 1.42 -12.53
N LEU A 241 8.64 2.37 -11.62
CA LEU A 241 7.55 2.88 -10.78
C LEU A 241 6.49 3.57 -11.63
N LEU A 242 6.90 4.41 -12.57
CA LEU A 242 5.99 5.10 -13.48
C LEU A 242 5.22 4.10 -14.35
N ILE A 243 5.90 3.15 -14.99
CA ILE A 243 5.27 2.10 -15.82
C ILE A 243 4.23 1.32 -15.00
N GLN A 244 4.58 0.91 -13.78
CA GLN A 244 3.69 0.18 -12.88
C GLN A 244 2.52 1.03 -12.37
N ALA A 245 2.67 2.36 -12.30
CA ALA A 245 1.61 3.29 -11.93
C ALA A 245 0.67 3.64 -13.07
N THR A 246 1.15 3.56 -14.31
CA THR A 246 0.40 3.87 -15.53
C THR A 246 -0.12 2.62 -16.22
N ASN A 247 0.06 1.46 -15.60
CA ASN A 247 -0.52 0.19 -16.00
C ASN A 247 -1.30 -0.39 -14.82
N PRO A 248 -2.33 -1.22 -15.05
CA PRO A 248 -3.22 -1.68 -14.01
C PRO A 248 -2.63 -2.79 -13.11
N TYR A 249 -1.40 -2.61 -12.62
CA TYR A 249 -0.75 -3.50 -11.67
C TYR A 249 -1.08 -3.13 -10.21
N ALA A 250 -1.13 -4.15 -9.35
CA ALA A 250 -1.37 -3.96 -7.91
C ALA A 250 -0.11 -3.58 -7.11
N ASP A 251 1.07 -3.46 -7.74
CA ASP A 251 2.33 -3.21 -7.03
C ASP A 251 2.40 -1.80 -6.44
N ILE A 252 1.87 -0.78 -7.14
CA ILE A 252 1.74 0.59 -6.59
C ILE A 252 0.75 0.65 -5.44
N PHE A 253 -0.32 -0.15 -5.53
CA PHE A 253 -1.29 -0.27 -4.45
C PHE A 253 -0.67 -0.85 -3.19
N MET A 254 0.14 -1.91 -3.32
CA MET A 254 0.93 -2.47 -2.24
C MET A 254 1.96 -1.46 -1.70
N ALA A 255 2.73 -0.82 -2.57
CA ALA A 255 3.74 0.17 -2.19
C ALA A 255 3.13 1.31 -1.36
N SER A 256 1.95 1.80 -1.75
CA SER A 256 1.25 2.87 -1.03
C SER A 256 0.82 2.46 0.38
N HIS A 257 0.28 1.25 0.55
CA HIS A 257 -0.08 0.72 1.87
C HIS A 257 1.15 0.51 2.76
N LEU A 258 2.21 -0.06 2.18
CA LEU A 258 3.45 -0.31 2.89
C LEU A 258 4.09 1.01 3.35
N LEU A 259 4.15 2.01 2.47
CA LEU A 259 4.64 3.34 2.79
C LEU A 259 3.85 3.95 3.95
N VAL A 260 2.51 3.95 3.89
CA VAL A 260 1.67 4.50 4.97
C VAL A 260 1.95 3.80 6.31
N ALA A 261 2.08 2.48 6.34
CA ALA A 261 2.43 1.74 7.55
C ALA A 261 3.81 2.15 8.10
N ILE A 262 4.81 2.28 7.22
CA ILE A 262 6.17 2.72 7.59
C ILE A 262 6.18 4.17 8.08
N LEU A 263 5.42 5.07 7.45
CA LEU A 263 5.29 6.46 7.87
C LEU A 263 4.65 6.58 9.25
N CYS A 264 3.63 5.77 9.55
CA CYS A 264 3.05 5.67 10.90
C CYS A 264 4.09 5.20 11.92
N LEU A 265 4.88 4.17 11.58
CA LEU A 265 5.87 3.59 12.49
C LEU A 265 7.07 4.51 12.75
N THR A 266 7.57 5.18 11.72
CA THR A 266 8.65 6.17 11.83
C THR A 266 8.20 7.42 12.57
N SER A 267 6.95 7.85 12.39
CA SER A 267 6.34 8.95 13.14
C SER A 267 6.14 8.57 14.60
N LEU A 268 5.69 7.35 14.89
CA LEU A 268 5.62 6.81 16.25
C LEU A 268 7.00 6.87 16.94
N ALA A 269 8.05 6.41 16.26
CA ALA A 269 9.41 6.40 16.83
C ALA A 269 9.95 7.80 17.13
N SER A 270 9.53 8.80 16.36
CA SER A 270 9.92 10.21 16.56
C SER A 270 9.12 10.89 17.69
N GLN A 271 7.95 10.35 18.03
CA GLN A 271 7.01 11.01 18.93
C GLN A 271 7.42 10.88 20.40
N ARG A 272 7.30 11.95 21.18
CA ARG A 272 7.56 11.91 22.64
C ARG A 272 6.29 11.93 23.49
N ASP A 273 5.23 12.55 22.99
CA ASP A 273 3.92 12.58 23.67
C ASP A 273 3.28 11.16 23.67
N PRO A 274 2.90 10.61 24.83
CA PRO A 274 2.24 9.31 24.95
C PRO A 274 0.90 9.23 24.20
N GLU A 275 0.08 10.29 24.23
CA GLU A 275 -1.23 10.29 23.58
C GLU A 275 -1.09 10.30 22.07
N LYS A 276 -0.18 11.11 21.53
CA LYS A 276 0.12 11.06 20.08
C LYS A 276 0.80 9.74 19.68
N SER A 277 1.60 9.14 20.58
CA SER A 277 2.15 7.80 20.35
C SER A 277 1.04 6.76 20.24
N ARG A 278 0.01 6.85 21.09
CA ARG A 278 -1.20 6.01 20.99
C ARG A 278 -1.96 6.23 19.68
N THR A 279 -2.08 7.46 19.21
CA THR A 279 -2.69 7.71 17.90
C THR A 279 -1.89 7.05 16.78
N TRP A 280 -0.58 7.30 16.71
CA TRP A 280 0.28 6.72 15.66
C TRP A 280 0.29 5.20 15.64
N ILE A 281 0.32 4.54 16.80
CA ILE A 281 0.29 3.08 16.84
C ILE A 281 -1.09 2.51 16.45
N THR A 282 -2.16 3.25 16.70
CA THR A 282 -3.51 2.88 16.26
C THR A 282 -3.62 3.01 14.74
N LEU A 283 -3.09 4.11 14.17
CA LEU A 283 -2.99 4.27 12.72
C LEU A 283 -2.11 3.18 12.09
N PHE A 284 -0.98 2.85 12.71
CA PHE A 284 -0.15 1.72 12.28
C PHE A 284 -0.91 0.39 12.31
N GLY A 285 -1.66 0.10 13.38
CA GLY A 285 -2.49 -1.11 13.46
C GLY A 285 -3.56 -1.19 12.37
N LEU A 286 -4.23 -0.07 12.06
CA LEU A 286 -5.17 0.04 10.94
C LEU A 286 -4.45 -0.26 9.62
N SER A 287 -3.34 0.44 9.34
CA SER A 287 -2.58 0.27 8.09
C SER A 287 -2.04 -1.14 7.94
N LEU A 288 -1.50 -1.74 9.02
CA LEU A 288 -1.01 -3.10 9.03
C LEU A 288 -2.14 -4.10 8.78
N GLY A 289 -3.31 -3.95 9.41
CA GLY A 289 -4.45 -4.82 9.20
C GLY A 289 -4.96 -4.80 7.76
N LEU A 290 -5.11 -3.60 7.18
CA LEU A 290 -5.53 -3.43 5.79
C LEU A 290 -4.46 -3.93 4.80
N LEU A 291 -3.17 -3.85 5.15
CA LEU A 291 -2.08 -4.38 4.33
C LEU A 291 -2.23 -5.88 4.04
N PHE A 292 -2.76 -6.69 4.98
CA PHE A 292 -3.03 -8.12 4.71
C PHE A 292 -4.02 -8.36 3.58
N PHE A 293 -4.88 -7.38 3.28
CA PHE A 293 -5.90 -7.47 2.26
C PHE A 293 -5.47 -6.83 0.93
N THR A 294 -4.20 -6.47 0.73
CA THR A 294 -3.73 -5.88 -0.53
C THR A 294 -3.12 -6.92 -1.48
N LYS A 295 -2.11 -7.68 -1.02
CA LYS A 295 -1.34 -8.66 -1.78
C LYS A 295 -0.72 -9.70 -0.82
N ASN A 296 -0.39 -10.90 -1.31
CA ASN A 296 0.10 -12.00 -0.45
C ASN A 296 1.46 -11.71 0.21
N GLU A 297 2.31 -10.94 -0.47
CA GLU A 297 3.61 -10.50 0.03
C GLU A 297 3.47 -9.70 1.33
N ALA A 298 2.32 -9.06 1.57
CA ALA A 298 2.04 -8.37 2.83
C ALA A 298 2.07 -9.33 4.01
N THR A 299 1.39 -10.47 3.87
CA THR A 299 1.23 -11.44 4.96
C THR A 299 2.55 -12.11 5.29
N VAL A 300 3.29 -12.55 4.26
CA VAL A 300 4.46 -13.41 4.44
C VAL A 300 5.74 -12.60 4.67
N LEU A 301 5.92 -11.49 3.94
CA LEU A 301 7.17 -10.75 3.94
C LEU A 301 7.08 -9.48 4.81
N TYR A 302 6.09 -8.62 4.57
CA TYR A 302 6.11 -7.29 5.18
C TYR A 302 5.56 -7.24 6.60
N ALA A 303 4.43 -7.88 6.87
CA ALA A 303 3.77 -7.80 8.17
C ALA A 303 4.66 -8.31 9.33
N PRO A 304 5.34 -9.48 9.24
CA PRO A 304 6.24 -9.93 10.29
C PRO A 304 7.36 -8.92 10.58
N LEU A 305 7.97 -8.37 9.52
CA LEU A 305 9.04 -7.38 9.65
C LEU A 305 8.54 -6.08 10.29
N LEU A 306 7.37 -5.59 9.88
CA LEU A 306 6.74 -4.40 10.47
C LEU A 306 6.39 -4.61 11.95
N THR A 307 5.90 -5.79 12.33
CA THR A 307 5.63 -6.15 13.73
C THR A 307 6.91 -6.20 14.57
N LEU A 308 8.01 -6.76 14.03
CA LEU A 308 9.32 -6.74 14.70
C LEU A 308 9.84 -5.30 14.88
N MET A 309 9.69 -4.45 13.86
CA MET A 309 10.07 -3.04 13.96
C MET A 309 9.21 -2.30 15.00
N LEU A 310 7.91 -2.60 15.10
CA LEU A 310 7.05 -2.08 16.17
C LEU A 310 7.56 -2.46 17.56
N LEU A 311 7.89 -3.74 17.78
CA LEU A 311 8.46 -4.21 19.04
C LEU A 311 9.75 -3.47 19.39
N ARG A 312 10.63 -3.26 18.40
CA ARG A 312 11.88 -2.49 18.60
C ARG A 312 11.60 -1.04 19.02
N VAL A 313 10.63 -0.37 18.39
CA VAL A 313 10.23 1.01 18.72
C VAL A 313 9.66 1.10 20.13
N LEU A 314 8.77 0.18 20.51
CA LEU A 314 8.17 0.15 21.84
C LEU A 314 9.21 -0.16 22.92
N PHE A 315 10.13 -1.08 22.64
CA PHE A 315 11.26 -1.36 23.53
C PHE A 315 12.13 -0.12 23.75
N GLU A 316 12.45 0.63 22.68
CA GLU A 316 13.23 1.87 22.80
C GLU A 316 12.50 2.92 23.65
N LYS A 317 11.20 3.13 23.41
CA LYS A 317 10.39 4.07 24.20
C LYS A 317 10.28 3.68 25.67
N LYS A 318 10.23 2.38 25.96
CA LYS A 318 10.29 1.87 27.33
C LYS A 318 11.65 2.16 27.95
N ARG A 319 12.74 1.89 27.22
CA ARG A 319 14.12 2.11 27.67
C ARG A 319 14.40 3.59 27.98
N THR A 320 13.86 4.50 27.19
CA THR A 320 14.03 5.95 27.39
C THR A 320 13.03 6.56 28.38
N GLY A 321 12.17 5.75 29.01
CA GLY A 321 11.19 6.21 29.99
C GLY A 321 10.00 6.98 29.41
N ILE A 322 9.85 7.02 28.07
CA ILE A 322 8.71 7.68 27.41
C ILE A 322 7.40 6.91 27.67
N LEU A 323 7.47 5.58 27.74
CA LEU A 323 6.34 4.71 28.03
C LEU A 323 6.65 3.78 29.19
N SER A 324 5.67 3.53 30.05
CA SER A 324 5.76 2.45 31.04
C SER A 324 5.71 1.07 30.35
N GLY A 325 6.19 0.03 31.04
CA GLY A 325 6.12 -1.34 30.51
C GLY A 325 4.69 -1.80 30.24
N GLU A 326 3.74 -1.42 31.09
CA GLU A 326 2.32 -1.72 30.93
C GLU A 326 1.72 -0.98 29.73
N GLN A 327 2.02 0.32 29.59
CA GLN A 327 1.58 1.12 28.44
C GLN A 327 2.09 0.52 27.12
N ALA A 328 3.37 0.15 27.06
CA ALA A 328 3.94 -0.47 25.87
C ALA A 328 3.23 -1.79 25.49
N ARG A 329 2.94 -2.67 26.47
CA ARG A 329 2.18 -3.91 26.24
C ARG A 329 0.76 -3.63 25.77
N ARG A 330 0.06 -2.68 26.39
CA ARG A 330 -1.31 -2.30 26.02
C ARG A 330 -1.37 -1.72 24.61
N LEU A 331 -0.42 -0.86 24.25
CA LEU A 331 -0.32 -0.29 22.92
C LEU A 331 0.00 -1.36 21.87
N PHE A 332 0.95 -2.26 22.14
CA PHE A 332 1.23 -3.41 21.27
C PHE A 332 -0.02 -4.28 21.06
N GLY A 333 -0.70 -4.66 22.15
CA GLY A 333 -1.93 -5.45 22.12
C GLY A 333 -3.05 -4.77 21.34
N LEU A 334 -3.24 -3.45 21.51
CA LEU A 334 -4.21 -2.67 20.73
C LEU A 334 -3.90 -2.70 19.24
N SER A 335 -2.63 -2.50 18.87
CA SER A 335 -2.20 -2.50 17.47
C SER A 335 -2.41 -3.86 16.82
N LEU A 336 -2.01 -4.94 17.51
CA LEU A 336 -2.19 -6.31 17.05
C LEU A 336 -3.67 -6.68 16.95
N LEU A 337 -4.48 -6.33 17.95
CA LEU A 337 -5.92 -6.58 17.93
C LEU A 337 -6.58 -5.91 16.72
N LEU A 338 -6.27 -4.63 16.48
CA LEU A 338 -6.82 -3.90 15.34
C LEU A 338 -6.38 -4.52 14.01
N ALA A 339 -5.09 -4.87 13.88
CA ALA A 339 -4.59 -5.52 12.69
C ALA A 339 -5.27 -6.88 12.44
N MET A 340 -5.43 -7.70 13.49
CA MET A 340 -6.05 -9.02 13.41
C MET A 340 -7.54 -8.95 13.12
N ILE A 341 -8.30 -8.00 13.68
CA ILE A 341 -9.72 -7.81 13.35
C ILE A 341 -9.91 -7.58 11.85
N LEU A 342 -9.02 -6.83 11.22
CA LEU A 342 -9.09 -6.51 9.79
C LEU A 342 -8.50 -7.60 8.90
N ALA A 343 -7.44 -8.27 9.35
CA ALA A 343 -6.78 -9.34 8.60
C ALA A 343 -7.53 -10.68 8.68
N ALA A 344 -8.17 -10.97 9.81
CA ALA A 344 -8.78 -12.27 10.09
C ALA A 344 -9.81 -12.71 9.04
N PRO A 345 -10.74 -11.88 8.53
CA PRO A 345 -11.71 -12.34 7.53
C PRO A 345 -11.05 -12.93 6.29
N TRP A 346 -10.01 -12.28 5.77
CA TRP A 346 -9.28 -12.79 4.63
C TRP A 346 -8.46 -14.03 4.97
N LEU A 347 -7.73 -14.02 6.09
CA LEU A 347 -6.90 -15.16 6.50
C LEU A 347 -7.73 -16.41 6.76
N LEU A 348 -8.89 -16.27 7.41
CA LEU A 348 -9.83 -17.37 7.67
C LEU A 348 -10.48 -17.88 6.38
N PHE A 349 -10.89 -16.98 5.48
CA PHE A 349 -11.40 -17.37 4.17
C PHE A 349 -10.36 -18.13 3.36
N LYS A 350 -9.12 -17.62 3.35
CA LYS A 350 -8.00 -18.25 2.65
C LYS A 350 -7.73 -19.65 3.20
N TRP A 351 -7.73 -19.80 4.53
CA TRP A 351 -7.59 -21.09 5.19
C TRP A 351 -8.75 -22.04 4.85
N SER A 352 -10.00 -21.59 4.96
CA SER A 352 -11.17 -22.45 4.73
C SER A 352 -11.32 -22.91 3.28
N GLN A 353 -10.82 -22.13 2.34
CA GLN A 353 -10.82 -22.44 0.90
C GLN A 353 -9.53 -23.13 0.43
N GLY A 354 -8.59 -23.46 1.33
CA GLY A 354 -7.33 -24.13 0.97
C GLY A 354 -6.42 -23.29 0.06
N LEU A 355 -6.55 -21.96 0.09
CA LEU A 355 -5.78 -21.03 -0.76
C LEU A 355 -4.36 -20.86 -0.22
N THR A 356 -3.37 -20.75 -1.11
CA THR A 356 -1.95 -20.71 -0.71
C THR A 356 -1.47 -19.30 -0.43
N PHE A 357 -0.50 -19.10 0.47
CA PHE A 357 0.11 -17.79 0.75
C PHE A 357 1.13 -17.34 -0.32
N GLY A 358 1.43 -18.17 -1.32
CA GLY A 358 2.24 -17.81 -2.48
C GLY A 358 1.39 -17.55 -3.72
N ASN A 359 1.99 -16.94 -4.74
CA ASN A 359 1.33 -16.70 -6.04
C ASN A 359 1.42 -17.94 -6.95
N ALA A 360 2.63 -18.50 -7.09
CA ALA A 360 2.89 -19.62 -8.00
C ALA A 360 3.10 -20.97 -7.29
N LYS A 361 3.55 -20.96 -6.03
CA LYS A 361 3.87 -22.16 -5.25
C LYS A 361 3.45 -21.96 -3.80
N SER A 362 2.92 -23.01 -3.18
CA SER A 362 2.67 -23.02 -1.74
C SER A 362 3.98 -22.77 -0.99
N VAL A 363 3.90 -22.04 0.12
CA VAL A 363 5.04 -21.86 1.04
C VAL A 363 5.40 -23.20 1.71
N SER A 364 4.44 -24.11 1.85
CA SER A 364 4.68 -25.49 2.25
C SER A 364 5.43 -26.24 1.15
N GLY A 365 6.62 -26.76 1.49
CA GLY A 365 7.47 -27.51 0.56
C GLY A 365 8.61 -26.72 -0.10
N LEU A 366 8.97 -25.54 0.43
CA LEU A 366 10.15 -24.81 -0.05
C LEU A 366 11.44 -25.60 0.25
N SER A 367 11.99 -26.24 -0.78
CA SER A 367 13.34 -26.79 -0.75
C SER A 367 14.36 -25.66 -0.90
N ILE A 368 15.39 -25.64 -0.06
CA ILE A 368 16.49 -24.70 -0.21
C ILE A 368 17.36 -25.18 -1.38
N VAL A 369 17.32 -24.44 -2.50
CA VAL A 369 18.07 -24.75 -3.72
C VAL A 369 18.72 -23.47 -4.22
N PHE A 370 20.06 -23.44 -4.20
CA PHE A 370 20.81 -22.30 -4.72
C PHE A 370 20.81 -22.28 -6.25
N SER A 371 20.45 -21.15 -6.84
CA SER A 371 20.49 -20.91 -8.29
C SER A 371 21.53 -19.83 -8.63
N PRO A 372 22.72 -20.20 -9.17
CA PRO A 372 23.72 -19.22 -9.59
C PRO A 372 23.22 -18.36 -10.76
N LEU A 373 22.34 -18.89 -11.60
CA LEU A 373 21.72 -18.15 -12.70
C LEU A 373 20.80 -17.04 -12.18
N ALA A 374 20.02 -17.31 -11.12
CA ALA A 374 19.21 -16.27 -10.51
C ALA A 374 20.06 -15.16 -9.92
N LEU A 375 21.16 -15.48 -9.20
CA LEU A 375 22.07 -14.46 -8.68
C LEU A 375 22.66 -13.58 -9.81
N LYS A 376 23.07 -14.19 -10.93
CA LYS A 376 23.55 -13.46 -12.11
C LYS A 376 22.46 -12.58 -12.72
N ALA A 377 21.24 -13.08 -12.83
CA ALA A 377 20.10 -12.31 -13.33
C ALA A 377 19.83 -11.10 -12.43
N ILE A 378 19.74 -11.30 -11.11
CA ILE A 378 19.56 -10.23 -10.12
C ILE A 378 20.63 -9.15 -10.28
N TRP A 379 21.91 -9.55 -10.38
CA TRP A 379 22.99 -8.59 -10.61
C TRP A 379 22.82 -7.80 -11.91
N TYR A 380 22.44 -8.47 -13.00
CA TYR A 380 22.17 -7.83 -14.28
C TYR A 380 21.01 -6.83 -14.18
N HIS A 381 19.89 -7.21 -13.54
CA HIS A 381 18.72 -6.34 -13.36
C HIS A 381 19.06 -5.09 -12.54
N LEU A 382 19.93 -5.20 -11.54
CA LEU A 382 20.29 -4.06 -10.70
C LEU A 382 21.29 -3.11 -11.36
N THR A 383 22.15 -3.60 -12.25
CA THR A 383 23.30 -2.83 -12.75
C THR A 383 23.27 -2.47 -14.23
N ARG A 384 22.59 -3.27 -15.06
CA ARG A 384 22.63 -3.15 -16.52
C ARG A 384 21.29 -2.83 -17.14
N GLU A 385 20.20 -3.21 -16.50
CA GLU A 385 18.87 -2.99 -17.04
C GLU A 385 18.39 -1.55 -16.79
N PRO A 386 17.75 -0.89 -17.77
CA PRO A 386 17.18 0.44 -17.60
C PRO A 386 15.90 0.47 -16.75
N ASN A 387 15.77 -0.40 -15.76
CA ASN A 387 14.67 -0.40 -14.78
C ASN A 387 14.89 0.61 -13.64
N TRP A 388 16.15 1.07 -13.47
CA TRP A 388 16.62 2.02 -12.44
C TRP A 388 16.20 1.61 -11.02
N LEU A 389 16.27 0.31 -10.73
CA LEU A 389 16.21 -0.21 -9.36
C LEU A 389 17.50 0.14 -8.61
N LEU A 390 17.76 1.44 -8.47
CA LEU A 390 18.99 1.97 -7.90
C LEU A 390 19.02 1.83 -6.37
N LEU A 391 17.87 1.63 -5.71
CA LEU A 391 17.79 1.62 -4.25
C LEU A 391 18.74 0.58 -3.60
N PRO A 392 18.83 -0.69 -4.06
CA PRO A 392 19.78 -1.64 -3.47
C PRO A 392 21.25 -1.21 -3.64
N LEU A 393 21.57 -0.42 -4.66
CA LEU A 393 22.92 0.11 -4.90
C LEU A 393 23.18 1.40 -4.10
N LEU A 394 22.18 2.26 -3.96
CA LEU A 394 22.27 3.55 -3.26
C LEU A 394 22.16 3.39 -1.74
N LEU A 395 21.49 2.35 -1.25
CA LEU A 395 21.29 2.11 0.18
C LEU A 395 22.62 1.94 0.95
N PRO A 396 23.59 1.12 0.51
CA PRO A 396 24.91 1.04 1.14
C PRO A 396 25.61 2.40 1.20
N LEU A 397 25.58 3.16 0.10
CA LEU A 397 26.16 4.50 0.04
C LEU A 397 25.46 5.45 1.04
N ALA A 398 24.13 5.43 1.08
CA ALA A 398 23.35 6.24 2.01
C ALA A 398 23.66 5.89 3.49
N ILE A 399 23.86 4.61 3.80
CA ILE A 399 24.26 4.14 5.14
C ILE A 399 25.67 4.65 5.48
N VAL A 400 26.63 4.53 4.56
CA VAL A 400 28.01 5.02 4.76
C VAL A 400 28.01 6.54 4.99
N LEU A 401 27.31 7.30 4.15
CA LEU A 401 27.24 8.77 4.25
C LEU A 401 26.52 9.23 5.53
N SER A 402 25.50 8.50 5.98
CA SER A 402 24.75 8.81 7.20
C SER A 402 25.44 8.30 8.47
N GLY A 403 26.39 7.37 8.33
CA GLY A 403 27.09 6.70 9.41
C GLY A 403 26.16 6.08 10.44
N LYS A 404 26.53 6.17 11.73
CA LYS A 404 25.76 5.61 12.84
C LYS A 404 24.35 6.20 12.98
N LYS A 405 24.05 7.36 12.37
CA LYS A 405 22.70 7.97 12.43
C LYS A 405 21.68 7.15 11.65
N ALA A 406 22.06 6.53 10.53
CA ALA A 406 21.16 5.69 9.73
C ALA A 406 20.59 4.50 10.52
N LEU A 407 21.29 4.02 11.55
CA LEU A 407 20.85 2.88 12.37
C LEU A 407 20.15 3.30 13.67
N ARG A 408 20.06 4.60 13.96
CA ARG A 408 19.37 5.13 15.16
C ARG A 408 17.94 5.48 14.84
N LEU A 409 17.03 5.26 15.79
CA LEU A 409 15.64 5.71 15.62
C LEU A 409 15.57 7.25 15.49
N PRO A 410 14.67 7.78 14.64
CA PRO A 410 13.66 7.05 13.84
C PRO A 410 14.17 6.45 12.52
N ASP A 411 15.32 6.90 12.00
CA ASP A 411 15.82 6.54 10.66
C ASP A 411 16.19 5.06 10.53
N GLY A 412 16.65 4.46 11.63
CA GLY A 412 16.95 3.04 11.74
C GLY A 412 15.81 2.11 11.34
N ILE A 413 14.55 2.53 11.45
CA ILE A 413 13.41 1.74 10.95
C ILE A 413 13.50 1.56 9.45
N LEU A 414 13.72 2.65 8.71
CA LEU A 414 13.79 2.61 7.24
C LEU A 414 14.99 1.77 6.82
N THR A 415 16.16 2.04 7.38
CA THR A 415 17.38 1.34 7.01
C THR A 415 17.30 -0.17 7.31
N VAL A 416 16.89 -0.55 8.52
CA VAL A 416 16.81 -1.97 8.89
C VAL A 416 15.70 -2.68 8.12
N PHE A 417 14.54 -2.05 7.94
CA PHE A 417 13.45 -2.62 7.16
C PHE A 417 13.87 -2.89 5.71
N LEU A 418 14.51 -1.92 5.04
CA LEU A 418 14.99 -2.07 3.67
C LEU A 418 16.03 -3.18 3.54
N ILE A 419 17.01 -3.23 4.45
CA ILE A 419 18.03 -4.31 4.45
C ILE A 419 17.36 -5.67 4.59
N LEU A 420 16.44 -5.83 5.54
CA LEU A 420 15.76 -7.10 5.78
C LEU A 420 14.89 -7.51 4.61
N VAL A 421 14.12 -6.59 4.02
CA VAL A 421 13.28 -6.88 2.85
C VAL A 421 14.12 -7.25 1.63
N ILE A 422 15.15 -6.47 1.31
CA ILE A 422 16.03 -6.75 0.16
C ILE A 422 16.73 -8.09 0.36
N SER A 423 17.26 -8.35 1.56
CA SER A 423 17.91 -9.63 1.89
C SER A 423 16.94 -10.80 1.78
N ALA A 424 15.71 -10.65 2.28
CA ALA A 424 14.68 -11.69 2.19
C ALA A 424 14.26 -11.95 0.74
N GLN A 425 14.07 -10.92 -0.08
CA GLN A 425 13.76 -11.10 -1.50
C GLN A 425 14.91 -11.78 -2.24
N PHE A 426 16.15 -11.35 -2.01
CA PHE A 426 17.32 -11.99 -2.59
C PHE A 426 17.39 -13.45 -2.18
N PHE A 427 17.18 -13.75 -0.89
CA PHE A 427 17.17 -15.12 -0.40
C PHE A 427 16.10 -15.96 -1.09
N ILE A 428 14.86 -15.46 -1.16
CA ILE A 428 13.74 -16.13 -1.83
C ILE A 428 14.09 -16.44 -3.29
N PHE A 429 14.58 -15.45 -4.03
CA PHE A 429 14.84 -15.62 -5.46
C PHE A 429 16.15 -16.35 -5.79
N THR A 430 17.08 -16.52 -4.84
CA THR A 430 18.34 -17.24 -5.09
C THR A 430 18.41 -18.62 -4.46
N PHE A 431 17.67 -18.86 -3.38
CA PHE A 431 17.75 -20.10 -2.60
C PHE A 431 16.44 -20.91 -2.58
N THR A 432 15.46 -20.59 -3.43
CA THR A 432 14.19 -21.34 -3.47
C THR A 432 13.76 -21.68 -4.90
N PRO A 433 12.73 -22.53 -5.08
CA PRO A 433 12.18 -22.85 -6.40
C PRO A 433 11.51 -21.68 -7.13
N LEU A 434 11.54 -20.45 -6.57
CA LEU A 434 11.12 -19.20 -7.22
C LEU A 434 12.26 -18.53 -8.00
N ALA A 435 13.46 -19.10 -8.03
CA ALA A 435 14.58 -18.63 -8.85
C ALA A 435 14.24 -18.32 -10.32
N PRO A 436 13.39 -19.09 -11.02
CA PRO A 436 12.97 -18.76 -12.38
C PRO A 436 12.26 -17.39 -12.50
N GLU A 437 11.52 -16.94 -11.48
CA GLU A 437 10.85 -15.63 -11.49
C GLU A 437 11.85 -14.47 -11.45
N ALA A 438 13.03 -14.68 -10.88
CA ALA A 438 14.13 -13.72 -10.93
C ALA A 438 14.75 -13.66 -12.32
N ILE A 439 14.94 -14.83 -12.94
CA ILE A 439 15.53 -14.96 -14.29
C ILE A 439 14.60 -14.38 -15.36
N MET A 440 13.29 -14.60 -15.21
CA MET A 440 12.24 -14.09 -16.11
C MET A 440 11.83 -12.64 -15.78
N GLN A 441 12.47 -12.00 -14.80
CA GLN A 441 12.22 -10.61 -14.38
C GLN A 441 10.82 -10.33 -13.82
N THR A 442 10.05 -11.34 -13.45
CA THR A 442 8.66 -11.17 -13.03
C THR A 442 8.51 -10.96 -11.52
N GLY A 443 9.41 -11.48 -10.69
CA GLY A 443 9.27 -11.46 -9.23
C GLY A 443 10.03 -10.33 -8.53
N LEU A 444 11.37 -10.32 -8.65
CA LEU A 444 12.23 -9.44 -7.86
C LEU A 444 11.96 -7.95 -8.12
N SER A 445 11.90 -7.54 -9.38
CA SER A 445 11.74 -6.14 -9.75
C SER A 445 10.45 -5.52 -9.17
N ARG A 446 9.37 -6.31 -9.12
CA ARG A 446 8.09 -5.94 -8.49
C ARG A 446 8.19 -5.87 -6.97
N GLY A 447 8.84 -6.84 -6.35
CA GLY A 447 9.07 -6.84 -4.90
C GLY A 447 9.91 -5.65 -4.45
N LEU A 448 10.92 -5.25 -5.22
CA LEU A 448 11.73 -4.07 -4.95
C LEU A 448 10.93 -2.78 -5.17
N LEU A 449 10.02 -2.74 -6.14
CA LEU A 449 9.11 -1.61 -6.36
C LEU A 449 8.33 -1.22 -5.10
N HIS A 450 7.87 -2.21 -4.33
CA HIS A 450 7.08 -1.99 -3.11
C HIS A 450 7.80 -1.11 -2.07
N VAL A 451 9.14 -1.09 -2.09
CA VAL A 451 9.99 -0.38 -1.12
C VAL A 451 10.80 0.76 -1.73
N MET A 452 10.55 1.13 -2.99
CA MET A 452 11.19 2.30 -3.62
C MET A 452 10.80 3.64 -2.96
N PRO A 453 9.52 3.88 -2.60
CA PRO A 453 9.13 5.03 -1.80
C PRO A 453 9.67 4.91 -0.38
#